data_AF-A0A7V3PLD1-F1
#
_entry.id   AF-A0A7V3PLD1-F1
#
_cell.length_a   1.000
_cell.length_b   1.000
_cell.length_c   1.000
_cell.angle_alpha   90.00
_cell.angle_beta   90.00
_cell.angle_gamma   90.00
#
_symmetry.space_group_name_H-M   'P 1'
#
loop_
_entity.id
_entity.type
_entity.pdbx_description
1 polymer ?
#
loop_
_entity_poly.entity_id
_entity_poly.type
_entity_poly.pdbx_seq_one_letter_code
_entity_poly.pdbx_strand_id
1 'polypeptide(L)'
;MSHEFQSFEVKPLPAKFKKIAYGLFFIGLVLSVLAFVVDSHRALANYDVIIALLVSVSVGNLFLFSIEYLSGAVWSTVMRRVNEIFITFVPFVFVIGLVIVFNTHSIFHWAHEEAVKTDKLLQSKSPYLNQTFFTIRYFVYFFAWSLFAFLMTKNSLKQDESKDQLLTYKNSKLSAVFIPIFAITLTFF
;
A
#
# COMPACT_ATOMS: atom_id res chain seq x y z
N MET A 1 -6.60 11.76 44.48
CA MET A 1 -6.09 10.43 44.08
C MET A 1 -4.97 10.69 43.08
N SER A 2 -3.71 10.58 43.49
CA SER A 2 -2.56 10.73 42.59
C SER A 2 -2.49 9.51 41.69
N HIS A 3 -2.90 9.64 40.44
CA HIS A 3 -2.68 8.59 39.46
C HIS A 3 -1.17 8.50 39.20
N GLU A 4 -0.50 7.49 39.76
CA GLU A 4 0.84 7.11 39.34
C GLU A 4 0.78 6.74 37.85
N PHE A 5 1.38 7.58 37.01
CA PHE A 5 1.58 7.24 35.61
C PHE A 5 2.57 6.09 35.55
N GLN A 6 2.08 4.90 35.19
CA GLN A 6 2.90 3.72 34.98
C GLN A 6 3.92 4.03 33.88
N SER A 7 5.20 4.10 34.22
CA SER A 7 6.27 4.34 33.24
C SER A 7 6.51 3.05 32.45
N PHE A 8 5.97 2.96 31.24
CA PHE A 8 6.24 1.84 30.35
C PHE A 8 7.66 1.93 29.80
N GLU A 9 8.51 0.97 30.17
CA GLU A 9 9.86 0.87 29.62
C GLU A 9 9.81 0.21 28.24
N VAL A 10 10.37 0.87 27.23
CA VAL A 10 10.41 0.33 25.85
C VAL A 10 11.37 -0.86 25.82
N LYS A 11 10.83 -2.07 25.85
CA LYS A 11 11.63 -3.29 25.76
C LYS A 11 12.18 -3.47 24.34
N PRO A 12 13.51 -3.57 24.14
CA PRO A 12 14.06 -3.82 22.82
C PRO A 12 13.62 -5.21 22.31
N LEU A 13 13.32 -5.29 21.02
CA LEU A 13 12.97 -6.56 20.38
C LEU A 13 14.13 -7.57 20.54
N PRO A 14 13.85 -8.84 20.90
CA PRO A 14 14.89 -9.85 21.02
C PRO A 14 15.67 -10.02 19.71
N ALA A 15 17.00 -10.12 19.78
CA ALA A 15 17.84 -10.29 18.58
C ALA A 15 17.46 -11.53 17.75
N LYS A 16 16.93 -12.59 18.40
CA LYS A 16 16.43 -13.79 17.73
C LYS A 16 15.27 -13.48 16.77
N PHE A 17 14.38 -12.56 17.13
CA PHE A 17 13.24 -12.19 16.29
C PHE A 17 13.70 -11.54 14.98
N LYS A 18 14.66 -10.60 15.05
CA LYS A 18 15.24 -9.98 13.85
C LYS A 18 15.92 -11.01 12.94
N LYS A 19 16.66 -11.97 13.52
CA LYS A 19 17.31 -13.05 12.74
C LYS A 19 16.29 -13.92 12.01
N ILE A 20 15.20 -14.31 12.67
CA ILE A 20 14.12 -15.08 12.05
C ILE A 20 13.45 -14.27 10.93
N ALA A 21 13.13 -13.01 11.18
CA ALA A 21 12.50 -12.13 10.20
C ALA A 21 13.37 -11.97 8.94
N TYR A 22 14.67 -11.69 9.10
CA TYR A 22 15.59 -11.63 7.97
C TYR A 22 15.73 -12.98 7.26
N GLY A 23 15.78 -14.09 8.00
CA GLY A 23 15.81 -15.44 7.42
C GLY A 23 14.61 -15.69 6.52
N LEU A 24 13.40 -15.43 7.01
CA LEU A 24 12.15 -15.58 6.23
C LEU A 24 12.13 -14.64 5.01
N PHE A 25 12.59 -13.40 5.16
CA PHE A 25 12.67 -12.44 4.06
C PHE A 25 13.59 -12.94 2.93
N PHE A 26 14.81 -13.38 3.26
CA PHE A 26 15.75 -13.88 2.25
C PHE A 26 15.29 -15.19 1.62
N ILE A 27 14.70 -16.11 2.40
CA ILE A 27 14.09 -17.33 1.86
C ILE A 27 12.99 -16.96 0.85
N GLY A 28 12.09 -16.04 1.21
CA GLY A 28 11.03 -15.56 0.32
C GLY A 28 11.58 -14.93 -0.97
N LEU A 29 12.64 -14.14 -0.87
CA LEU A 29 13.29 -13.53 -2.03
C LEU A 29 13.91 -14.58 -2.96
N VAL A 30 14.64 -15.56 -2.40
CA VAL A 30 15.23 -16.67 -3.18
C VAL A 30 14.15 -17.50 -3.86
N LEU A 31 13.08 -17.87 -3.14
CA LEU A 31 11.97 -18.62 -3.71
C LEU A 31 11.24 -17.83 -4.81
N SER A 32 11.12 -16.51 -4.66
CA SER A 32 10.53 -15.65 -5.69
C SER A 32 11.38 -15.67 -6.96
N VAL A 33 12.70 -15.51 -6.84
CA VAL A 33 13.63 -15.59 -7.99
C VAL A 33 13.57 -16.96 -8.65
N LEU A 34 13.59 -18.05 -7.87
CA LEU A 34 13.46 -19.40 -8.40
C LEU A 34 12.14 -19.61 -9.14
N ALA A 35 11.02 -19.05 -8.65
CA ALA A 35 9.74 -19.13 -9.35
C ALA A 35 9.81 -18.49 -10.75
N PHE A 36 10.46 -17.32 -10.88
CA PHE A 36 10.66 -16.65 -12.17
C PHE A 36 11.57 -17.43 -13.13
N VAL A 37 12.55 -18.18 -12.61
CA VAL A 37 13.45 -19.02 -13.42
C VAL A 37 12.75 -20.29 -13.91
N VAL A 38 11.88 -20.89 -13.09
CA VAL A 38 11.18 -22.14 -13.43
C VAL A 38 10.03 -21.90 -14.41
N ASP A 39 9.17 -20.93 -14.12
CA ASP A 39 8.01 -20.59 -14.97
C ASP A 39 7.67 -19.11 -14.76
N SER A 40 8.18 -18.27 -15.66
CA SER A 40 8.00 -16.83 -15.60
C SER A 40 6.53 -16.41 -15.75
N HIS A 41 5.75 -17.09 -16.59
CA HIS A 41 4.36 -16.74 -16.83
C HIS A 41 3.51 -17.02 -15.58
N ARG A 42 3.67 -18.20 -14.97
CA ARG A 42 2.98 -18.53 -13.72
C ARG A 42 3.47 -17.67 -12.56
N ALA A 43 4.76 -17.35 -12.50
CA ALA A 43 5.31 -16.46 -11.48
C ALA A 43 4.68 -15.07 -11.57
N LEU A 44 4.55 -14.49 -12.76
CA LEU A 44 3.92 -13.19 -12.98
C LEU A 44 2.44 -13.16 -12.55
N ALA A 45 1.66 -14.20 -12.87
CA ALA A 45 0.27 -14.31 -12.44
C ALA A 45 0.14 -14.40 -10.91
N ASN A 46 1.00 -15.16 -10.25
CA ASN A 46 1.05 -15.21 -8.77
C ASN A 46 1.48 -13.87 -8.17
N TYR A 47 2.37 -13.15 -8.85
CA TYR A 47 2.88 -11.86 -8.40
C TYR A 47 1.79 -10.78 -8.37
N ASP A 48 0.85 -10.83 -9.33
CA ASP A 48 -0.31 -9.94 -9.37
C ASP A 48 -1.20 -10.11 -8.12
N VAL A 49 -1.46 -11.36 -7.72
CA VAL A 49 -2.19 -11.67 -6.48
C VAL A 49 -1.45 -11.15 -5.24
N ILE A 50 -0.13 -11.28 -5.21
CA ILE A 50 0.71 -10.77 -4.10
C ILE A 50 0.62 -9.24 -4.02
N ILE A 51 0.65 -8.54 -5.16
CA ILE A 51 0.51 -7.09 -5.18
C ILE A 51 -0.86 -6.67 -4.69
N ALA A 52 -1.94 -7.32 -5.14
CA ALA A 52 -3.29 -7.04 -4.66
C ALA A 52 -3.40 -7.20 -3.12
N LEU A 53 -2.78 -8.24 -2.56
CA LEU A 53 -2.69 -8.45 -1.12
C LEU A 53 -1.90 -7.31 -0.43
N LEU A 54 -0.72 -6.97 -0.95
CA LEU A 54 0.14 -5.95 -0.35
C LEU A 54 -0.47 -4.54 -0.44
N VAL A 55 -1.17 -4.21 -1.52
CA VAL A 55 -1.97 -2.99 -1.64
C VAL A 55 -3.09 -2.99 -0.62
N SER A 56 -3.81 -4.10 -0.46
CA SER A 56 -4.88 -4.24 0.53
C SER A 56 -4.35 -4.03 1.96
N VAL A 57 -3.19 -4.57 2.29
CA VAL A 57 -2.57 -4.39 3.61
C VAL A 57 -2.08 -2.95 3.79
N SER A 58 -1.36 -2.38 2.83
CA SER A 58 -0.74 -1.06 2.99
C SER A 58 -1.76 0.09 2.86
N VAL A 59 -2.42 0.19 1.72
CA VAL A 59 -3.40 1.25 1.42
C VAL A 59 -4.68 1.04 2.24
N GLY A 60 -5.07 -0.20 2.53
CA GLY A 60 -6.18 -0.47 3.45
C GLY A 60 -5.92 0.03 4.87
N ASN A 61 -4.68 -0.10 5.38
CA ASN A 61 -4.31 0.51 6.66
C ASN A 61 -4.27 2.03 6.59
N LEU A 62 -3.91 2.63 5.46
CA LEU A 62 -4.02 4.07 5.25
C LEU A 62 -5.48 4.54 5.34
N PHE A 63 -6.42 3.79 4.74
CA PHE A 63 -7.84 4.05 4.88
C PHE A 63 -8.35 3.90 6.31
N LEU A 64 -7.99 2.83 7.02
CA LEU A 64 -8.34 2.63 8.43
C LEU A 64 -7.81 3.77 9.30
N PHE A 65 -6.56 4.16 9.09
CA PHE A 65 -5.99 5.34 9.73
C PHE A 65 -6.80 6.60 9.42
N SER A 66 -7.19 6.82 8.17
CA SER A 66 -7.96 7.99 7.78
C SER A 66 -9.34 8.03 8.44
N ILE A 67 -10.11 6.93 8.43
CA ILE A 67 -11.44 6.90 9.03
C ILE A 67 -11.38 7.11 10.53
N GLU A 68 -10.39 6.57 11.23
CA GLU A 68 -10.20 6.78 12.68
C GLU A 68 -10.00 8.26 13.03
N TYR A 69 -9.18 8.98 12.24
CA TYR A 69 -9.00 10.43 12.42
C TYR A 69 -10.24 11.23 12.05
N LEU A 70 -10.99 10.80 11.03
CA LEU A 70 -12.18 11.51 10.59
C LEU A 70 -13.34 11.33 11.58
N SER A 71 -13.51 10.14 12.13
CA SER A 71 -14.56 9.82 13.09
C SER A 71 -14.24 10.26 14.52
N GLY A 72 -13.00 10.72 14.78
CA GLY A 72 -12.55 11.03 16.14
C GLY A 72 -12.49 9.78 17.03
N ALA A 73 -12.18 8.61 16.47
CA ALA A 73 -12.14 7.36 17.23
C ALA A 73 -11.01 7.38 18.28
N VAL A 74 -11.37 7.07 19.53
CA VAL A 74 -10.43 6.97 20.65
C VAL A 74 -10.03 5.53 20.98
N TRP A 75 -10.90 4.56 20.66
CA TRP A 75 -10.70 3.14 20.97
C TRP A 75 -9.54 2.52 20.18
N SER A 76 -9.24 3.04 18.98
CA SER A 76 -8.20 2.56 18.08
C SER A 76 -6.84 3.26 18.28
N THR A 77 -6.73 4.18 19.25
CA THR A 77 -5.52 4.97 19.48
C THR A 77 -4.27 4.11 19.69
N VAL A 78 -4.43 2.96 20.36
CA VAL A 78 -3.35 1.97 20.57
C VAL A 78 -2.93 1.29 19.26
N MET A 79 -3.87 1.07 18.34
CA MET A 79 -3.65 0.42 17.05
C MET A 79 -3.06 1.38 15.99
N ARG A 80 -3.14 2.69 16.22
CA ARG A 80 -2.68 3.72 15.28
C ARG A 80 -1.24 3.50 14.82
N ARG A 81 -0.33 3.18 15.75
CA ARG A 81 1.08 2.92 15.41
C ARG A 81 1.26 1.66 14.57
N VAL A 82 0.43 0.64 14.78
CA VAL A 82 0.43 -0.60 14.00
C VAL A 82 -0.01 -0.31 12.56
N ASN A 83 -1.07 0.48 12.38
CA ASN A 83 -1.53 0.90 11.06
C ASN A 83 -0.45 1.72 10.33
N GLU A 84 0.23 2.64 11.03
CA GLU A 84 1.33 3.41 10.45
C GLU A 84 2.49 2.53 9.96
N ILE A 85 2.84 1.47 10.67
CA ILE A 85 3.87 0.52 10.21
C ILE A 85 3.46 -0.08 8.87
N PHE A 86 2.20 -0.49 8.69
CA PHE A 86 1.73 -1.01 7.40
C PHE A 86 1.64 0.07 6.31
N ILE A 87 1.30 1.31 6.67
CA ILE A 87 1.30 2.44 5.73
C ILE A 87 2.70 2.71 5.17
N THR A 88 3.76 2.50 5.96
CA THR A 88 5.14 2.66 5.45
C THR A 88 5.50 1.71 4.31
N PHE A 89 4.73 0.64 4.09
CA PHE A 89 4.93 -0.26 2.95
C PHE A 89 4.47 0.32 1.61
N VAL A 90 3.61 1.36 1.56
CA VAL A 90 3.05 1.89 0.30
C VAL A 90 4.13 2.16 -0.77
N PRO A 91 5.27 2.84 -0.47
CA PRO A 91 6.34 3.05 -1.46
C PRO A 91 7.05 1.76 -1.89
N PHE A 92 7.13 0.75 -1.01
CA PHE A 92 7.72 -0.54 -1.37
C PHE A 92 6.80 -1.33 -2.29
N VAL A 93 5.49 -1.30 -2.04
CA VAL A 93 4.48 -1.93 -2.91
C VAL A 93 4.49 -1.27 -4.30
N PHE A 94 4.71 0.05 -4.38
CA PHE A 94 4.93 0.73 -5.66
C PHE A 94 6.13 0.16 -6.43
N VAL A 95 7.26 -0.09 -5.78
CA VAL A 95 8.45 -0.64 -6.46
C VAL A 95 8.21 -2.08 -6.90
N ILE A 96 7.59 -2.89 -6.03
CA ILE A 96 7.22 -4.28 -6.32
C ILE A 96 6.28 -4.33 -7.54
N GLY A 97 5.25 -3.48 -7.57
CA GLY A 97 4.27 -3.47 -8.66
C GLY A 97 4.81 -3.04 -10.03
N LEU A 98 6.01 -2.44 -10.12
CA LEU A 98 6.64 -2.14 -11.40
C LEU A 98 6.88 -3.40 -12.24
N VAL A 99 7.07 -4.56 -11.61
CA VAL A 99 7.21 -5.85 -12.31
C VAL A 99 5.99 -6.11 -13.21
N ILE A 100 4.77 -5.78 -12.76
CA ILE A 100 3.53 -5.96 -13.54
C ILE A 100 3.45 -4.93 -14.66
N VAL A 101 3.76 -3.66 -14.36
CA VAL A 101 3.72 -2.57 -15.35
C VAL A 101 4.64 -2.85 -16.53
N PHE A 102 5.82 -3.41 -16.30
CA PHE A 102 6.75 -3.78 -17.36
C PHE A 102 6.41 -5.09 -18.08
N ASN A 103 5.57 -5.95 -17.50
CA ASN A 103 5.21 -7.25 -18.05
C ASN A 103 3.71 -7.37 -18.40
N THR A 104 3.03 -6.26 -18.68
CA THR A 104 1.58 -6.24 -18.99
C THR A 104 1.18 -7.20 -20.12
N HIS A 105 2.01 -7.29 -21.17
CA HIS A 105 1.78 -8.19 -22.31
C HIS A 105 1.79 -9.68 -21.95
N SER A 106 2.42 -10.08 -20.84
CA SER A 106 2.50 -11.49 -20.44
C SER A 106 1.36 -11.92 -19.53
N ILE A 107 0.61 -10.97 -18.98
CA ILE A 107 -0.39 -11.21 -17.93
C ILE A 107 -1.79 -10.89 -18.44
N PHE A 108 -1.92 -9.79 -19.17
CA PHE A 108 -3.22 -9.24 -19.53
C PHE A 108 -3.58 -9.53 -20.97
N HIS A 109 -4.69 -10.24 -21.16
CA HIS A 109 -5.19 -10.57 -22.50
C HIS A 109 -5.46 -9.32 -23.37
N TRP A 110 -5.90 -8.23 -22.75
CA TRP A 110 -6.17 -6.96 -23.44
C TRP A 110 -4.91 -6.27 -23.99
N ALA A 111 -3.71 -6.68 -23.56
CA ALA A 111 -2.46 -6.15 -24.07
C ALA A 111 -1.98 -6.84 -25.36
N HIS A 112 -2.57 -7.97 -25.77
CA HIS A 112 -2.18 -8.64 -27.02
C HIS A 112 -2.88 -8.00 -28.22
N GLU A 113 -2.10 -7.51 -29.18
CA GLU A 113 -2.64 -6.84 -30.37
C GLU A 113 -3.58 -7.74 -31.18
N GLU A 114 -3.26 -9.02 -31.31
CA GLU A 114 -4.08 -9.99 -32.05
C GLU A 114 -5.47 -10.13 -31.43
N ALA A 115 -5.54 -10.24 -30.10
CA ALA A 115 -6.79 -10.33 -29.35
C ALA A 115 -7.66 -9.07 -29.55
N VAL A 116 -7.04 -7.89 -29.46
CA VAL A 116 -7.74 -6.61 -29.65
C VAL A 116 -8.24 -6.45 -31.09
N LYS A 117 -7.50 -6.92 -32.10
CA LYS A 117 -7.93 -6.84 -33.50
C LYS A 117 -9.17 -7.70 -33.79
N THR A 118 -9.30 -8.85 -33.13
CA THR A 118 -10.40 -9.79 -33.35
C THR A 118 -11.63 -9.54 -32.48
N ASP A 119 -11.46 -8.98 -31.27
CA ASP A 119 -12.55 -8.82 -30.30
C ASP A 119 -13.07 -7.36 -30.24
N LYS A 120 -14.31 -7.15 -30.74
CA LYS A 120 -15.00 -5.86 -30.69
C LYS A 120 -15.21 -5.33 -29.26
N LEU A 121 -15.34 -6.20 -28.26
CA LEU A 121 -15.48 -5.80 -26.86
C LEU A 121 -14.16 -5.28 -26.29
N LEU A 122 -13.03 -5.83 -26.69
CA LEU A 122 -11.72 -5.30 -26.30
C LEU A 122 -11.46 -3.94 -26.99
N GLN A 123 -11.87 -3.79 -28.25
CA GLN A 123 -11.75 -2.51 -28.96
C GLN A 123 -12.51 -1.39 -28.27
N SER A 124 -13.75 -1.64 -27.83
CA SER A 124 -14.54 -0.62 -27.11
C SER A 124 -13.96 -0.25 -25.74
N LYS A 125 -13.17 -1.14 -25.13
CA LYS A 125 -12.48 -0.89 -23.85
C LYS A 125 -11.08 -0.32 -24.01
N SER A 126 -10.52 -0.29 -25.23
CA SER A 126 -9.15 0.18 -25.50
C SER A 126 -8.81 1.60 -25.01
N PRO A 127 -9.75 2.58 -24.92
CA PRO A 127 -9.43 3.86 -24.31
C PRO A 127 -9.01 3.75 -22.84
N TYR A 128 -9.53 2.74 -22.12
CA TYR A 128 -9.20 2.46 -20.71
C TYR A 128 -8.14 1.35 -20.54
N LEU A 129 -8.23 0.30 -21.36
CA LEU A 129 -7.34 -0.87 -21.38
C LEU A 129 -6.27 -0.71 -22.44
N ASN A 130 -5.38 0.26 -22.26
CA ASN A 130 -4.15 0.39 -23.03
C ASN A 130 -2.96 0.59 -22.08
N GLN A 131 -1.77 0.19 -22.53
CA GLN A 131 -0.57 0.15 -21.69
C GLN A 131 -0.16 1.54 -21.18
N THR A 132 -0.26 2.56 -22.03
CA THR A 132 0.08 3.95 -21.66
C THR A 132 -0.82 4.46 -20.54
N PHE A 133 -2.13 4.34 -20.70
CA PHE A 133 -3.09 4.82 -19.72
C PHE A 133 -3.06 3.98 -18.44
N PHE A 134 -2.90 2.65 -18.55
CA PHE A 134 -2.69 1.78 -17.39
C PHE A 134 -1.45 2.22 -16.58
N THR A 135 -0.33 2.46 -17.25
CA THR A 135 0.91 2.94 -16.63
C THR A 135 0.71 4.29 -15.96
N ILE A 136 0.12 5.27 -16.64
CA ILE A 136 -0.14 6.60 -16.05
C ILE A 136 -0.99 6.47 -14.79
N ARG A 137 -2.08 5.68 -14.84
CA ARG A 137 -2.96 5.46 -13.68
C ARG A 137 -2.21 4.84 -12.51
N TYR A 138 -1.39 3.81 -12.77
CA TYR A 138 -0.53 3.19 -11.76
C TYR A 138 0.32 4.23 -11.01
N PHE A 139 1.06 5.07 -11.74
CA PHE A 139 1.91 6.11 -11.14
C PHE A 139 1.10 7.18 -10.39
N VAL A 140 -0.03 7.63 -10.95
CA VAL A 140 -0.89 8.65 -10.33
C VAL A 140 -1.48 8.13 -9.02
N TYR A 141 -1.95 6.88 -8.98
CA TYR A 141 -2.57 6.29 -7.78
C TYR A 141 -1.55 6.09 -6.68
N PHE A 142 -0.40 5.49 -6.99
CA PHE A 142 0.67 5.32 -6.00
C PHE A 142 1.28 6.64 -5.54
N PHE A 143 1.35 7.65 -6.41
CA PHE A 143 1.76 9.00 -6.01
C PHE A 143 0.79 9.60 -4.99
N ALA A 144 -0.52 9.53 -5.28
CA ALA A 144 -1.55 10.02 -4.36
C ALA A 144 -1.47 9.29 -3.01
N TRP A 145 -1.45 7.95 -3.01
CA TRP A 145 -1.37 7.16 -1.78
C TRP A 145 -0.08 7.44 -1.00
N SER A 146 1.07 7.53 -1.67
CA SER A 146 2.35 7.83 -1.02
C SER A 146 2.39 9.23 -0.42
N LEU A 147 1.81 10.22 -1.11
CA LEU A 147 1.71 11.60 -0.62
C LEU A 147 0.88 11.65 0.67
N PHE A 148 -0.30 11.05 0.69
CA PHE A 148 -1.15 11.04 1.87
C PHE A 148 -0.53 10.21 3.01
N ALA A 149 0.03 9.04 2.71
CA ALA A 149 0.80 8.26 3.66
C ALA A 149 1.88 9.11 4.34
N PHE A 150 2.71 9.79 3.56
CA PHE A 150 3.79 10.62 4.07
C PHE A 150 3.28 11.80 4.90
N LEU A 151 2.30 12.58 4.40
CA LEU A 151 1.79 13.76 5.10
C LEU A 151 1.16 13.38 6.44
N MET A 152 0.36 12.31 6.46
CA MET A 152 -0.39 11.89 7.64
C MET A 152 0.51 11.25 8.70
N THR A 153 1.43 10.35 8.31
CA THR A 153 2.37 9.74 9.26
C THR A 153 3.36 10.77 9.80
N LYS A 154 3.81 11.72 8.97
CA LYS A 154 4.67 12.83 9.41
C LYS A 154 4.02 13.69 10.47
N ASN A 155 2.75 14.05 10.29
CA ASN A 155 2.01 14.83 11.28
C ASN A 155 1.81 14.03 12.58
N SER A 156 1.52 12.73 12.47
CA SER A 156 1.35 11.84 13.63
C SER A 156 2.65 11.73 14.44
N LEU A 157 3.77 11.46 13.79
CA LEU A 157 5.09 11.43 14.43
C LEU A 157 5.46 12.77 15.08
N LYS A 158 5.19 13.88 14.40
CA LYS A 158 5.45 15.22 14.94
C LYS A 158 4.60 15.50 16.18
N GLN A 159 3.39 14.94 16.26
CA GLN A 159 2.50 15.13 17.40
C GLN A 159 3.02 14.45 18.66
N ASP A 160 3.72 13.32 18.53
CA ASP A 160 4.36 12.66 19.67
C ASP A 160 5.45 13.53 20.31
N GLU A 161 6.17 14.31 19.49
CA GLU A 161 7.21 15.22 19.95
C GLU A 161 6.63 16.54 20.50
N SER A 162 5.72 17.17 19.74
CA SER A 162 5.23 18.52 20.06
C SER A 162 4.04 18.55 21.01
N LYS A 163 3.29 17.44 21.13
CA LYS A 163 2.00 17.33 21.84
C LYS A 163 0.91 18.29 21.32
N ASP A 164 1.11 18.87 20.14
CA ASP A 164 0.20 19.86 19.54
C ASP A 164 -1.05 19.18 18.94
N GLN A 165 -2.22 19.49 19.50
CA GLN A 165 -3.51 18.95 19.06
C GLN A 165 -3.93 19.44 17.67
N LEU A 166 -3.35 20.54 17.17
CA LEU A 166 -3.63 21.01 15.81
C LEU A 166 -3.17 20.01 14.75
N LEU A 167 -2.19 19.15 15.06
CA LEU A 167 -1.75 18.07 14.17
C LEU A 167 -2.82 17.00 14.00
N THR A 168 -3.57 16.67 15.06
CA THR A 168 -4.75 15.80 14.97
C THR A 168 -5.77 16.39 13.98
N TYR A 169 -6.08 17.68 14.14
CA TYR A 169 -7.05 18.35 13.28
C TYR A 169 -6.59 18.43 11.81
N LYS A 170 -5.28 18.66 11.58
CA LYS A 170 -4.70 18.59 10.23
C LYS A 170 -4.86 17.19 9.62
N ASN A 171 -4.60 16.14 10.39
CA ASN A 171 -4.81 14.78 9.93
C ASN A 171 -6.28 14.46 9.67
N SER A 172 -7.22 14.93 10.50
CA SER A 172 -8.66 14.79 10.21
C SER A 172 -9.06 15.46 8.88
N LYS A 173 -8.51 16.65 8.57
CA LYS A 173 -8.72 17.30 7.27
C LYS A 173 -8.12 16.50 6.11
N LEU A 174 -6.89 16.02 6.25
CA LEU A 174 -6.26 15.17 5.24
C LEU A 174 -7.05 13.89 5.01
N SER A 175 -7.56 13.26 6.08
CA SER A 175 -8.45 12.09 6.00
C SER A 175 -9.72 12.39 5.20
N ALA A 176 -10.39 13.51 5.47
CA ALA A 176 -11.60 13.90 4.77
C ALA A 176 -11.38 14.03 3.24
N VAL A 177 -10.21 14.55 2.84
CA VAL A 177 -9.82 14.65 1.43
C VAL A 177 -9.39 13.29 0.87
N PHE A 178 -8.66 12.49 1.66
CA PHE A 178 -8.12 11.21 1.21
C PHE A 178 -9.20 10.16 0.93
N ILE A 179 -10.23 10.04 1.77
CA ILE A 179 -11.24 8.98 1.64
C ILE A 179 -11.89 8.92 0.24
N PRO A 180 -12.39 10.02 -0.35
CA PRO A 180 -12.92 9.95 -1.72
C PRO A 180 -11.86 9.64 -2.77
N ILE A 181 -10.62 10.15 -2.60
CA ILE A 181 -9.49 9.80 -3.48
C ILE A 181 -9.20 8.31 -3.40
N PHE A 182 -9.12 7.75 -2.20
CA PHE A 182 -8.95 6.32 -1.94
C PHE A 182 -10.05 5.50 -2.61
N ALA A 183 -11.32 5.86 -2.44
CA ALA A 183 -12.43 5.12 -3.02
C ALA A 183 -12.34 5.06 -4.56
N ILE A 184 -12.06 6.18 -5.21
CA ILE A 184 -11.92 6.25 -6.67
C ILE A 184 -10.69 5.47 -7.13
N THR A 185 -9.53 5.76 -6.54
CA THR A 185 -8.26 5.15 -6.96
C THR A 185 -8.19 3.66 -6.69
N LEU A 186 -8.76 3.16 -5.59
CA LEU A 186 -8.85 1.72 -5.31
C LEU A 186 -9.79 1.00 -6.29
N THR A 187 -10.90 1.63 -6.68
CA THR A 187 -11.87 1.03 -7.62
C THR A 187 -11.29 0.86 -9.02
N PHE A 188 -10.41 1.78 -9.43
CA PHE A 188 -9.83 1.80 -10.77
C PHE A 188 -8.39 1.27 -10.85
N PHE A 189 -7.78 0.89 -9.72
CA PHE A 189 -6.50 0.21 -9.65
C PHE A 189 -6.63 -1.21 -10.22
#